data_AF-A0A1I4Q7X1-F1
#
_entry.id   AF-A0A1I4Q7X1-F1
#
_cell.length_a   1.000
_cell.length_b   1.000
_cell.length_c   1.000
_cell.angle_alpha   90.00
_cell.angle_beta   90.00
_cell.angle_gamma   90.00
#
_symmetry.space_group_name_H-M   'P 1'
#
loop_
_entity.id
_entity.type
_entity.pdbx_description
1 polymer ?
#
loop_
_entity_poly.entity_id
_entity_poly.type
_entity_poly.pdbx_seq_one_letter_code
_entity_poly.pdbx_strand_id
1 'polypeptide(L)'
;MTKKNITELITDRCAELGLDNREFLQRLGYANVSKAQRRLDSLYCGDLISSRGVLEKLPVALNLPTEVIEEAVEVFKRELVAEEEQRKRATFKPKAYIITSPDRPRSITICAITNCGRYREILLDGLTETDYLPYVIKEANNEERLKKLFDFFGETVGFRINYTYDLSKTYDMKGNLISTHERTQEQGIAIIQLR
;
A
#
# COMPACT_ATOMS: atom_id res chain seq x y z
N MET A 1 -25.93 15.73 4.88
CA MET A 1 -25.58 15.66 3.45
C MET A 1 -24.46 14.63 3.32
N THR A 2 -24.66 13.60 2.49
CA THR A 2 -23.60 12.64 2.17
C THR A 2 -22.46 13.40 1.50
N LYS A 3 -21.24 13.29 2.03
CA LYS A 3 -20.08 13.93 1.39
C LYS A 3 -19.79 13.18 0.09
N LYS A 4 -19.83 13.90 -1.04
CA LYS A 4 -19.57 13.34 -2.37
C LYS A 4 -18.07 13.34 -2.64
N ASN A 5 -17.58 12.36 -3.39
CA ASN A 5 -16.22 12.41 -3.90
C ASN A 5 -16.11 13.41 -5.06
N ILE A 6 -14.88 13.73 -5.47
CA ILE A 6 -14.64 14.75 -6.49
C ILE A 6 -15.25 14.40 -7.86
N THR A 7 -15.31 13.11 -8.22
CA THR A 7 -15.86 12.65 -9.50
C THR A 7 -17.37 12.80 -9.55
N GLU A 8 -18.06 12.42 -8.48
CA GLU A 8 -19.50 12.63 -8.31
C GLU A 8 -19.84 14.11 -8.29
N LEU A 9 -19.06 14.92 -7.56
CA LEU A 9 -19.25 16.36 -7.49
C LEU A 9 -19.15 17.03 -8.87
N ILE A 10 -18.14 16.67 -9.67
CA ILE A 10 -17.99 17.17 -11.05
C ILE A 10 -19.20 16.76 -11.89
N THR A 11 -19.57 15.48 -11.85
CA THR A 11 -20.65 14.93 -12.71
C THR A 11 -22.00 15.58 -12.40
N ASP A 12 -22.36 15.65 -11.12
CA ASP A 12 -23.63 16.24 -10.67
C ASP A 12 -23.66 17.73 -10.98
N ARG A 13 -22.56 18.45 -10.74
CA ARG A 13 -22.53 19.89 -10.96
C ARG A 13 -22.54 20.24 -12.45
N CYS A 14 -21.90 19.45 -13.30
CA CYS A 14 -22.03 19.60 -14.75
C CYS A 14 -23.47 19.37 -15.22
N ALA A 15 -24.17 18.37 -14.67
CA ALA A 15 -25.57 18.12 -14.99
C ALA A 15 -26.48 19.28 -14.54
N GLU A 16 -26.29 19.82 -13.34
CA GLU A 16 -27.03 20.99 -12.82
C GLU A 16 -26.80 22.25 -13.65
N LEU A 17 -25.58 22.45 -14.15
CA LEU A 17 -25.23 23.59 -14.99
C LEU A 17 -25.60 23.39 -16.46
N GLY A 18 -26.11 22.20 -16.83
CA GLY A 18 -26.44 21.83 -18.20
C GLY A 18 -25.22 21.80 -19.12
N LEU A 19 -24.03 21.50 -18.58
CA LEU A 19 -22.78 21.51 -19.33
C LEU A 19 -22.54 20.17 -20.00
N ASP A 20 -22.22 20.20 -21.29
CA ASP A 20 -21.62 19.04 -21.95
C ASP A 20 -20.13 18.90 -21.59
N ASN A 21 -19.53 17.75 -21.88
CA ASN A 21 -18.12 17.49 -21.55
C ASN A 21 -17.17 18.51 -22.24
N ARG A 22 -17.48 18.95 -23.46
CA ARG A 22 -16.64 19.89 -24.20
C ARG A 22 -16.71 21.29 -23.59
N GLU A 23 -17.89 21.76 -23.21
CA GLU A 23 -18.14 23.04 -22.55
C GLU A 23 -17.49 23.06 -21.16
N PHE A 24 -17.59 21.97 -20.41
CA PHE A 24 -16.90 21.82 -19.14
C PHE A 24 -15.37 21.94 -19.30
N LEU A 25 -14.78 21.22 -20.26
CA LEU A 25 -13.35 21.28 -20.53
C LEU A 25 -12.88 22.66 -21.00
N GLN A 26 -13.74 23.39 -21.73
CA GLN A 26 -13.46 24.78 -22.09
C GLN A 26 -13.49 25.71 -20.87
N ARG A 27 -14.46 25.51 -19.95
CA ARG A 27 -14.54 26.28 -18.69
C ARG A 27 -13.37 26.04 -17.75
N LEU A 28 -12.72 24.88 -17.81
CA LEU A 28 -11.45 24.65 -17.12
C LEU A 28 -10.30 25.56 -17.61
N GLY A 29 -10.50 26.40 -18.63
CA GLY A 29 -9.51 27.43 -19.02
C GLY A 29 -8.20 26.83 -19.52
N TYR A 30 -8.27 25.67 -20.18
CA TYR A 30 -7.13 25.08 -20.89
C TYR A 30 -7.15 25.53 -22.35
N ALA A 31 -6.02 26.05 -22.84
CA ALA A 31 -5.87 26.36 -24.26
C ALA A 31 -5.99 25.11 -25.16
N ASN A 32 -5.65 23.93 -24.61
CA ASN A 32 -5.73 22.66 -25.31
C ASN A 32 -6.71 21.71 -24.60
N VAL A 33 -7.86 21.47 -25.23
CA VAL A 33 -8.93 20.60 -24.73
C VAL A 33 -8.46 19.17 -24.53
N SER A 34 -7.61 18.64 -25.42
CA SER A 34 -7.06 17.28 -25.26
C SER A 34 -6.18 17.15 -24.01
N LYS A 35 -5.46 18.22 -23.65
CA LYS A 35 -4.67 18.27 -22.41
C LYS A 35 -5.58 18.34 -21.18
N ALA A 36 -6.69 19.05 -21.27
CA ALA A 36 -7.69 19.11 -20.19
C ALA A 36 -8.31 17.73 -19.95
N GLN A 37 -8.77 17.06 -21.01
CA GLN A 37 -9.32 15.71 -20.92
C GLN A 37 -8.32 14.74 -20.30
N ARG A 38 -7.07 14.72 -20.78
CA ARG A 38 -6.04 13.82 -20.22
C ARG A 38 -5.82 14.03 -18.72
N ARG A 39 -5.88 15.28 -18.24
CA ARG A 39 -5.72 15.60 -16.82
C ARG A 39 -6.96 15.25 -16.00
N LEU A 40 -8.15 15.37 -16.58
CA LEU A 40 -9.38 14.91 -15.96
C LEU A 40 -9.40 13.37 -15.84
N ASP A 41 -8.94 12.67 -16.88
CA ASP A 41 -8.78 11.21 -16.85
C ASP A 41 -7.78 10.79 -15.76
N SER A 42 -6.64 11.51 -15.64
CA SER A 42 -5.69 11.29 -14.54
C SER A 42 -6.33 11.47 -13.16
N LEU A 43 -7.24 12.44 -13.01
CA LEU A 43 -7.96 12.66 -11.76
C LEU A 43 -8.87 11.47 -11.45
N TYR A 44 -9.63 11.00 -12.44
CA TYR A 44 -10.52 9.84 -12.28
C TYR A 44 -9.77 8.54 -12.00
N CYS A 45 -8.52 8.41 -12.49
CA CYS A 45 -7.65 7.30 -12.15
C CYS A 45 -6.94 7.43 -10.79
N GLY A 46 -7.21 8.50 -10.02
CA GLY A 46 -6.65 8.72 -8.69
C GLY A 46 -5.26 9.40 -8.65
N ASP A 47 -4.74 9.86 -9.79
CA ASP A 47 -3.46 10.60 -9.84
C ASP A 47 -3.67 12.08 -9.52
N LEU A 48 -3.71 12.40 -8.23
CA LEU A 48 -3.90 13.76 -7.73
C LEU A 48 -2.70 14.68 -8.01
N ILE A 49 -1.50 14.14 -8.15
CA ILE A 49 -0.28 14.93 -8.37
C ILE A 49 -0.32 15.52 -9.78
N SER A 50 -0.55 14.68 -10.77
CA SER A 50 -0.57 15.14 -12.15
C SER A 50 -1.83 15.93 -12.50
N SER A 51 -2.90 15.78 -11.69
CA SER A 51 -4.18 16.47 -11.84
C SER A 51 -4.31 17.78 -11.07
N ARG A 52 -3.28 18.20 -10.33
CA ARG A 52 -3.28 19.44 -9.52
C ARG A 52 -3.78 20.67 -10.29
N GLY A 53 -3.34 20.83 -11.54
CA GLY A 53 -3.75 21.97 -12.37
C GLY A 53 -5.22 21.95 -12.78
N VAL A 54 -5.89 20.80 -12.77
CA VAL A 54 -7.36 20.71 -12.96
C VAL A 54 -8.04 21.07 -11.65
N LEU A 55 -7.59 20.51 -10.53
CA LEU A 55 -8.13 20.78 -9.19
C LEU A 55 -8.16 22.29 -8.86
N GLU A 56 -7.08 23.01 -9.19
CA GLU A 56 -6.97 24.46 -8.98
C GLU A 56 -8.00 25.28 -9.79
N LYS A 57 -8.51 24.72 -10.90
CA LYS A 57 -9.44 25.40 -11.81
C LYS A 57 -10.89 24.96 -11.66
N LEU A 58 -11.15 23.86 -10.95
CA LEU A 58 -12.49 23.35 -10.67
C LEU A 58 -13.41 24.34 -9.96
N PRO A 59 -12.97 25.11 -8.93
CA PRO A 59 -13.84 26.06 -8.23
C PRO A 59 -14.49 27.06 -9.20
N VAL A 60 -13.68 27.61 -10.11
CA VAL A 60 -14.14 28.57 -11.12
C VAL A 60 -15.01 27.88 -12.18
N ALA A 61 -14.58 26.73 -12.69
CA ALA A 61 -15.29 26.03 -13.77
C ALA A 61 -16.69 25.52 -13.34
N LEU A 62 -16.82 25.06 -12.09
CA LEU A 62 -18.05 24.53 -11.51
C LEU A 62 -18.86 25.55 -10.70
N ASN A 63 -18.33 26.76 -10.56
CA ASN A 63 -18.92 27.83 -9.76
C ASN A 63 -19.20 27.38 -8.32
N LEU A 64 -18.18 26.79 -7.68
CA LEU A 64 -18.21 26.25 -6.33
C LEU A 64 -17.10 26.88 -5.47
N PRO A 65 -17.29 27.01 -4.15
CA PRO A 65 -16.22 27.39 -3.23
C PRO A 65 -15.08 26.37 -3.25
N THR A 66 -13.85 26.85 -3.05
CA THR A 66 -12.65 25.99 -3.01
C THR A 66 -12.75 24.94 -1.90
N GLU A 67 -13.36 25.30 -0.77
CA GLU A 67 -13.51 24.43 0.40
C GLU A 67 -14.33 23.18 0.09
N VAL A 68 -15.34 23.30 -0.78
CA VAL A 68 -16.19 22.17 -1.21
C VAL A 68 -15.38 21.21 -2.09
N ILE A 69 -14.51 21.74 -2.96
CA ILE A 69 -13.62 20.95 -3.80
C ILE A 69 -12.59 20.21 -2.95
N GLU A 70 -11.97 20.89 -1.98
CA GLU A 70 -11.00 20.28 -1.07
C GLU A 70 -11.62 19.16 -0.24
N GLU A 71 -12.82 19.37 0.29
CA GLU A 71 -13.55 18.32 1.03
C GLU A 71 -13.84 17.10 0.14
N ALA A 72 -14.27 17.32 -1.11
CA ALA A 72 -14.53 16.23 -2.05
C ALA A 72 -13.25 15.48 -2.47
N VAL A 73 -12.11 16.18 -2.56
CA VAL A 73 -10.80 15.56 -2.79
C VAL A 73 -10.38 14.71 -1.59
N GLU A 74 -10.61 15.17 -0.36
CA GLU A 74 -10.31 14.37 0.84
C GLU A 74 -11.19 13.12 0.95
N VAL A 75 -12.46 13.20 0.56
CA VAL A 75 -13.34 12.02 0.44
C VAL A 75 -12.77 11.05 -0.59
N PHE A 76 -12.41 11.56 -1.78
CA PHE A 76 -11.87 10.72 -2.86
C PHE A 76 -10.55 10.05 -2.47
N LYS A 77 -9.65 10.74 -1.76
CA LYS A 77 -8.42 10.12 -1.20
C LYS A 77 -8.73 8.96 -0.27
N ARG A 78 -9.73 9.10 0.61
CA ARG A 78 -10.12 8.04 1.54
C ARG A 78 -10.70 6.84 0.81
N GLU A 79 -11.49 7.07 -0.23
CA GLU A 79 -12.02 6.00 -1.08
C GLU A 79 -10.91 5.26 -1.83
N LEU A 80 -9.95 5.97 -2.41
CA LEU A 80 -8.79 5.35 -3.07
C LEU A 80 -7.98 4.49 -2.09
N VAL A 81 -7.73 4.99 -0.87
CA VAL A 81 -7.05 4.21 0.16
C VAL A 81 -7.87 2.98 0.55
N ALA A 82 -9.19 3.13 0.74
CA ALA A 82 -10.08 2.02 1.09
C ALA A 82 -10.14 0.95 -0.02
N GLU A 83 -10.22 1.36 -1.29
CA GLU A 83 -10.19 0.47 -2.45
C GLU A 83 -8.84 -0.26 -2.55
N GLU A 84 -7.74 0.45 -2.34
CA GLU A 84 -6.41 -0.16 -2.32
C GLU A 84 -6.27 -1.17 -1.17
N GLU A 85 -6.73 -0.83 0.03
CA GLU A 85 -6.77 -1.75 1.18
C GLU A 85 -7.64 -2.98 0.88
N GLN A 86 -8.82 -2.81 0.29
CA GLN A 86 -9.68 -3.93 -0.12
C GLN A 86 -9.01 -4.80 -1.17
N ARG A 87 -8.35 -4.21 -2.17
CA ARG A 87 -7.59 -4.96 -3.19
C ARG A 87 -6.43 -5.73 -2.58
N LYS A 88 -5.72 -5.12 -1.62
CA LYS A 88 -4.65 -5.80 -0.86
C LYS A 88 -5.18 -6.94 0.00
N ARG A 89 -6.35 -6.77 0.64
CA ARG A 89 -7.05 -7.83 1.36
C ARG A 89 -7.46 -8.97 0.43
N ALA A 90 -8.00 -8.67 -0.74
CA ALA A 90 -8.47 -9.66 -1.72
C ALA A 90 -7.33 -10.45 -2.38
N THR A 91 -6.18 -9.81 -2.62
CA THR A 91 -5.00 -10.44 -3.22
C THR A 91 -3.99 -10.91 -2.18
N PHE A 92 -4.35 -10.87 -0.89
CA PHE A 92 -3.45 -11.23 0.19
C PHE A 92 -3.00 -12.68 0.07
N LYS A 93 -1.69 -12.88 0.19
CA LYS A 93 -1.05 -14.19 0.24
C LYS A 93 -0.31 -14.35 1.56
N PRO A 94 -0.63 -15.39 2.36
CA PRO A 94 0.08 -15.69 3.58
C PRO A 94 1.58 -15.87 3.33
N LYS A 95 2.37 -15.20 4.16
CA LYS A 95 3.83 -15.21 4.06
C LYS A 95 4.45 -15.01 5.42
N ALA A 96 5.64 -15.56 5.60
CA ALA A 96 6.43 -15.34 6.80
C ALA A 96 7.74 -14.64 6.48
N TYR A 97 8.21 -13.86 7.45
CA TYR A 97 9.45 -13.11 7.38
C TYR A 97 10.37 -13.48 8.53
N ILE A 98 11.61 -13.81 8.20
CA ILE A 98 12.65 -14.08 9.18
C ILE A 98 13.21 -12.76 9.70
N ILE A 99 13.33 -12.68 11.02
CA ILE A 99 13.83 -11.51 11.74
C ILE A 99 15.30 -11.76 12.07
N THR A 100 16.15 -10.80 11.74
CA THR A 100 17.59 -10.85 11.99
C THR A 100 18.03 -9.70 12.89
N SER A 101 19.18 -9.88 13.54
CA SER A 101 19.91 -8.83 14.25
C SER A 101 21.31 -8.69 13.65
N PRO A 102 21.62 -7.56 13.00
CA PRO A 102 20.75 -6.41 12.73
C PRO A 102 19.60 -6.69 11.75
N ASP A 103 18.54 -5.87 11.79
CA ASP A 103 17.42 -6.00 10.84
C ASP A 103 17.80 -5.57 9.41
N ARG A 104 18.77 -4.67 9.27
CA ARG A 104 19.25 -4.22 7.96
C ARG A 104 20.37 -5.12 7.42
N PRO A 105 20.49 -5.27 6.09
CA PRO A 105 21.63 -5.98 5.51
C PRO A 105 22.94 -5.28 5.88
N ARG A 106 24.01 -6.08 6.05
CA ARG A 106 25.37 -5.59 6.30
C ARG A 106 25.92 -4.78 5.12
N SER A 107 25.50 -5.12 3.90
CA SER A 107 25.79 -4.37 2.69
C SER A 107 24.55 -4.31 1.81
N ILE A 108 24.01 -3.09 1.64
CA ILE A 108 22.83 -2.84 0.80
C ILE A 108 23.14 -3.16 -0.66
N THR A 109 24.32 -2.74 -1.15
CA THR A 109 24.75 -2.97 -2.54
C THR A 109 24.83 -4.45 -2.87
N ILE A 110 25.47 -5.25 -2.00
CA ILE A 110 25.56 -6.70 -2.22
C ILE A 110 24.17 -7.33 -2.16
N CYS A 111 23.32 -6.92 -1.22
CA CYS A 111 21.98 -7.48 -1.14
C CYS A 111 21.14 -7.19 -2.39
N ALA A 112 21.28 -6.00 -2.98
CA ALA A 112 20.62 -5.64 -4.22
C ALA A 112 21.13 -6.51 -5.40
N ILE A 113 22.44 -6.70 -5.51
CA ILE A 113 23.05 -7.49 -6.60
C ILE A 113 22.70 -8.98 -6.49
N THR A 114 22.69 -9.54 -5.27
CA THR A 114 22.46 -10.98 -5.06
C THR A 114 21.00 -11.34 -4.78
N ASN A 115 20.11 -10.34 -4.74
CA ASN A 115 18.71 -10.47 -4.32
C ASN A 115 18.58 -11.23 -2.99
N CYS A 116 19.38 -10.82 -2.00
CA CYS A 116 19.53 -11.55 -0.74
C CYS A 116 18.29 -11.47 0.17
N GLY A 117 17.42 -10.47 -0.04
CA GLY A 117 16.16 -10.28 0.70
C GLY A 117 15.22 -11.49 0.62
N ARG A 118 15.28 -12.27 -0.47
CA ARG A 118 14.49 -13.50 -0.63
C ARG A 118 14.74 -14.53 0.47
N TYR A 119 15.94 -14.56 1.07
CA TYR A 119 16.26 -15.52 2.13
C TYR A 119 15.48 -15.23 3.42
N ARG A 120 15.04 -13.98 3.62
CA ARG A 120 14.19 -13.59 4.73
C ARG A 120 12.71 -13.89 4.49
N GLU A 121 12.32 -14.33 3.30
CA GLU A 121 10.92 -14.60 2.95
C GLU A 121 10.64 -16.11 2.90
N ILE A 122 9.53 -16.52 3.48
CA ILE A 122 8.98 -17.88 3.40
C ILE A 122 7.56 -17.75 2.87
N LEU A 123 7.31 -18.32 1.70
CA LEU A 123 5.99 -18.38 1.09
C LEU A 123 5.18 -19.48 1.77
N LEU A 124 3.91 -19.20 2.07
CA LEU A 124 2.99 -20.15 2.72
C LEU A 124 1.82 -20.54 1.79
N ASP A 125 1.94 -20.21 0.51
CA ASP A 125 0.95 -20.54 -0.52
C ASP A 125 0.70 -22.06 -0.57
N GLY A 126 -0.57 -22.45 -0.43
CA GLY A 126 -0.99 -23.85 -0.49
C GLY A 126 -0.92 -24.62 0.84
N LEU A 127 -0.50 -23.98 1.93
CA LEU A 127 -0.54 -24.55 3.28
C LEU A 127 -1.81 -24.12 4.03
N THR A 128 -2.24 -24.93 4.99
CA THR A 128 -3.30 -24.55 5.93
C THR A 128 -2.73 -23.73 7.09
N GLU A 129 -3.54 -22.88 7.72
CA GLU A 129 -3.06 -22.00 8.81
C GLU A 129 -2.45 -22.77 9.99
N THR A 130 -2.93 -23.99 10.26
CA THR A 130 -2.38 -24.87 11.29
C THR A 130 -0.96 -25.34 10.97
N ASP A 131 -0.59 -25.39 9.70
CA ASP A 131 0.72 -25.83 9.23
C ASP A 131 1.74 -24.68 9.13
N TYR A 132 1.29 -23.42 9.21
CA TYR A 132 2.18 -22.26 9.03
C TYR A 132 3.31 -22.24 10.04
N LEU A 133 2.99 -22.31 11.33
CA LEU A 133 3.99 -22.25 12.40
C LEU A 133 5.02 -23.41 12.30
N PRO A 134 4.62 -24.69 12.24
CA PRO A 134 5.59 -25.78 12.14
C PRO A 134 6.42 -25.72 10.85
N TYR A 135 5.81 -25.31 9.73
CA TYR A 135 6.53 -25.14 8.46
C TYR A 135 7.56 -24.00 8.55
N VAL A 136 7.19 -22.86 9.11
CA VAL A 136 8.09 -21.71 9.28
C VAL A 136 9.22 -22.03 10.24
N ILE A 137 8.97 -22.74 11.35
CA ILE A 137 10.02 -23.17 12.27
C ILE A 137 11.03 -24.06 11.53
N LYS A 138 10.56 -25.01 10.72
CA LYS A 138 11.42 -25.89 9.91
C LYS A 138 12.26 -25.09 8.92
N GLU A 139 11.64 -24.18 8.17
CA GLU A 139 12.34 -23.35 7.16
C GLU A 139 13.30 -22.33 7.78
N ALA A 140 12.93 -21.72 8.91
CA ALA A 140 13.76 -20.76 9.63
C ALA A 140 15.00 -21.42 10.26
N ASN A 141 14.91 -22.71 10.60
CA ASN A 141 16.03 -23.51 11.12
C ASN A 141 16.79 -24.28 10.01
N ASN A 142 16.49 -24.04 8.73
CA ASN A 142 17.26 -24.65 7.65
C ASN A 142 18.70 -24.12 7.65
N GLU A 143 19.68 -25.02 7.76
CA GLU A 143 21.10 -24.67 7.91
C GLU A 143 21.64 -23.83 6.74
N GLU A 144 21.27 -24.16 5.50
CA GLU A 144 21.72 -23.42 4.32
C GLU A 144 21.16 -21.99 4.31
N ARG A 145 19.87 -21.85 4.67
CA ARG A 145 19.21 -20.55 4.79
C ARG A 145 19.82 -19.73 5.92
N LEU A 146 20.01 -20.33 7.10
CA LEU A 146 20.64 -19.67 8.25
C LEU A 146 22.03 -19.16 7.93
N LYS A 147 22.84 -19.97 7.23
CA LYS A 147 24.18 -19.54 6.79
C LYS A 147 24.11 -18.30 5.90
N LYS A 148 23.25 -18.31 4.88
CA LYS A 148 23.08 -17.15 3.99
C LYS A 148 22.54 -15.92 4.73
N LEU A 149 21.58 -16.12 5.63
CA LEU A 149 21.04 -15.04 6.45
C LEU A 149 22.13 -14.42 7.33
N PHE A 150 22.99 -15.25 7.94
CA PHE A 150 24.10 -14.77 8.75
C PHE A 150 25.09 -13.92 7.95
N ASP A 151 25.48 -14.41 6.77
CA ASP A 151 26.43 -13.72 5.88
C ASP A 151 25.92 -12.33 5.45
N PHE A 152 24.62 -12.20 5.17
CA PHE A 152 24.03 -10.96 4.64
C PHE A 152 23.41 -10.04 5.70
N PHE A 153 22.81 -10.59 6.75
CA PHE A 153 21.95 -9.88 7.70
C PHE A 153 22.33 -10.10 9.17
N GLY A 154 23.13 -11.11 9.49
CA GLY A 154 23.49 -11.44 10.87
C GLY A 154 22.59 -12.49 11.51
N GLU A 155 22.54 -12.50 12.84
CA GLU A 155 21.91 -13.59 13.59
C GLU A 155 20.40 -13.61 13.40
N THR A 156 19.84 -14.79 13.17
CA THR A 156 18.40 -14.97 13.15
C THR A 156 17.86 -14.99 14.58
N VAL A 157 16.92 -14.10 14.90
CA VAL A 157 16.37 -13.94 16.26
C VAL A 157 14.92 -14.40 16.39
N GLY A 158 14.22 -14.59 15.27
CA GLY A 158 12.85 -15.06 15.24
C GLY A 158 12.22 -14.97 13.87
N PHE A 159 10.90 -15.06 13.82
CA PHE A 159 10.16 -14.93 12.57
C PHE A 159 8.77 -14.35 12.82
N ARG A 160 8.18 -13.80 11.77
CA ARG A 160 6.86 -13.20 11.77
C ARG A 160 6.01 -13.88 10.72
N ILE A 161 4.80 -14.29 11.08
CA ILE A 161 3.85 -14.92 10.16
C ILE A 161 2.69 -13.97 9.94
N ASN A 162 2.47 -13.60 8.67
CA ASN A 162 1.29 -12.86 8.23
C ASN A 162 0.22 -13.88 7.85
N TYR A 163 -0.79 -14.04 8.72
CA TYR A 163 -1.89 -15.00 8.54
C TYR A 163 -2.96 -14.44 7.61
N THR A 164 -3.34 -13.18 7.83
CA THR A 164 -4.29 -12.42 7.00
C THR A 164 -3.78 -10.99 6.87
N TYR A 165 -4.42 -10.17 6.04
CA TYR A 165 -4.09 -8.74 5.92
C TYR A 165 -4.13 -7.97 7.26
N ASP A 166 -5.00 -8.42 8.17
CA ASP A 166 -5.27 -7.79 9.46
C ASP A 166 -4.73 -8.62 10.65
N LEU A 167 -3.93 -9.66 10.39
CA LEU A 167 -3.36 -10.50 11.44
C LEU A 167 -1.92 -10.91 11.13
N SER A 168 -0.99 -10.44 11.96
CA SER A 168 0.39 -10.87 11.96
C SER A 168 0.83 -11.26 13.36
N LYS A 169 1.61 -12.34 13.49
CA LYS A 169 2.15 -12.80 14.77
C LYS A 169 3.66 -12.95 14.68
N THR A 170 4.37 -12.50 15.71
CA THR A 170 5.82 -12.59 15.82
C THR A 170 6.19 -13.64 16.85
N TYR A 171 7.14 -14.50 16.49
CA TYR A 171 7.58 -15.63 17.30
C TYR A 171 9.10 -15.60 17.47
N ASP A 172 9.57 -16.16 18.58
CA ASP A 172 10.99 -16.48 18.75
C ASP A 172 11.38 -17.72 17.91
N MET A 173 12.67 -18.06 17.90
CA MET A 173 13.17 -19.24 17.17
C MET A 173 12.63 -20.58 17.68
N LYS A 174 12.05 -20.62 18.88
CA LYS A 174 11.43 -21.82 19.47
C LYS A 174 9.93 -21.91 19.16
N GLY A 175 9.34 -20.90 18.52
CA GLY A 175 7.91 -20.82 18.22
C GLY A 175 7.06 -20.24 19.34
N ASN A 176 7.66 -19.62 20.36
CA ASN A 176 6.90 -18.91 21.39
C ASN A 176 6.42 -17.56 20.85
N LEU A 177 5.16 -17.23 21.08
CA LEU A 177 4.56 -15.97 20.66
C LEU A 177 5.18 -14.79 21.44
N ILE A 178 5.75 -13.83 20.73
CA ILE A 178 6.29 -12.59 21.27
C ILE A 178 5.24 -11.47 21.20
N SER A 179 4.59 -11.32 20.04
CA SER A 179 3.62 -10.23 19.82
C SER A 179 2.61 -10.54 18.73
N THR A 180 1.46 -9.88 18.79
CA THR A 180 0.42 -9.90 17.77
C THR A 180 0.24 -8.49 17.22
N HIS A 181 0.04 -8.37 15.91
CA HIS A 181 -0.17 -7.11 15.21
C HIS A 181 -1.49 -7.17 14.44
N GLU A 182 -2.23 -6.06 14.47
CA GLU A 182 -3.55 -5.90 13.82
C GLU A 182 -3.45 -5.64 12.31
N ARG A 183 -2.23 -5.69 11.76
CA ARG A 183 -1.95 -5.53 10.33
C ARG A 183 -0.76 -6.39 9.94
N THR A 184 -0.78 -6.85 8.70
CA THR A 184 0.41 -7.42 8.05
C THR A 184 1.60 -6.50 8.18
N GLN A 185 2.75 -7.11 8.41
CA GLN A 185 3.99 -6.35 8.45
C GLN A 185 4.83 -6.77 7.26
N GLU A 186 5.30 -5.79 6.51
CA GLU A 186 6.21 -5.99 5.37
C GLU A 186 7.67 -6.05 5.83
N GLN A 187 8.56 -6.49 4.93
CA GLN A 187 10.00 -6.42 5.17
C GLN A 187 10.44 -4.96 5.38
N GLY A 188 11.29 -4.73 6.37
CA GLY A 188 11.81 -3.39 6.70
C GLY A 188 10.98 -2.59 7.72
N ILE A 189 9.83 -3.11 8.16
CA ILE A 189 9.10 -2.57 9.32
C ILE A 189 9.55 -3.35 10.56
N ALA A 190 10.69 -2.93 11.12
CA ALA A 190 11.16 -3.39 12.41
C ALA A 190 10.47 -2.61 13.54
N ILE A 191 9.35 -3.14 14.03
CA ILE A 191 8.92 -2.85 15.41
C ILE A 191 9.31 -4.06 16.23
N ILE A 192 10.53 -4.02 16.75
CA ILE A 192 10.98 -4.95 17.78
C ILE A 192 11.63 -4.11 18.86
N GLN A 193 10.85 -3.78 19.89
CA GLN A 193 11.40 -3.48 21.20
C GLN A 193 11.66 -4.81 21.89
N LEU A 194 12.83 -5.39 21.67
CA LEU A 194 13.39 -6.36 22.61
C LEU A 194 14.23 -5.55 23.60
N ARG A 195 13.80 -5.56 24.87
CA ARG A 195 14.62 -5.15 26.00
C ARG A 195 15.60 -6.27 26.35
#